data_AF-A0A2S3H0G0-F1
#
_entry.id   AF-A0A2S3H0G0-F1
#
_cell.length_a   1.000
_cell.length_b   1.000
_cell.length_c   1.000
_cell.angle_alpha   90.00
_cell.angle_beta   90.00
_cell.angle_gamma   90.00
#
_symmetry.space_group_name_H-M   'P 1'
#
loop_
_entity.id
_entity.type
_entity.pdbx_description
1 polymer ?
#
loop_
_entity_poly.entity_id
_entity_poly.type
_entity_poly.pdbx_seq_one_letter_code
_entity_poly.pdbx_strand_id
1 'polypeptide(L)'
;MKYPRLLLRLLLLSLPAVLVLAAADDLPAHLPGCPSTCGNVAIPYDPFGIGDQCAIHSGFNITCAPVNGTERPYKGAFEVTKISAPDAKAWMKMGISWRCYGQTDTRNMTEYSLWQNFTNTPFRFSHDDNKFSSSVATRLAI
;
A
#
# COMPACT_ATOMS: atom_id res chain seq x y z
N MET A 1 -63.05 -2.49 24.68
CA MET A 1 -61.75 -2.56 23.98
C MET A 1 -61.29 -1.14 23.63
N LYS A 2 -60.43 -0.51 24.44
CA LYS A 2 -60.26 0.97 24.45
C LYS A 2 -58.79 1.44 24.43
N TYR A 3 -57.86 0.56 24.08
CA TYR A 3 -56.41 0.83 24.15
C TYR A 3 -55.62 0.84 22.81
N PRO A 4 -56.22 0.80 21.59
CA PRO A 4 -55.42 0.69 20.37
C PRO A 4 -54.62 1.98 20.07
N ARG A 5 -55.10 3.14 20.55
CA ARG A 5 -54.42 4.43 20.38
C ARG A 5 -53.27 4.67 21.35
N LEU A 6 -53.29 4.04 22.53
CA LEU A 6 -52.18 4.14 23.50
C LEU A 6 -50.99 3.29 23.06
N LEU A 7 -51.24 2.08 22.53
CA LEU A 7 -50.20 1.21 21.99
C LEU A 7 -49.45 1.85 20.81
N LEU A 8 -50.16 2.56 19.93
CA LEU A 8 -49.54 3.27 18.80
C LEU A 8 -48.64 4.42 19.23
N ARG A 9 -48.97 5.12 20.32
CA ARG A 9 -48.12 6.19 20.89
C ARG A 9 -46.86 5.65 21.58
N LEU A 10 -46.96 4.49 22.23
CA LEU A 10 -45.81 3.80 22.84
C LEU A 10 -44.83 3.27 21.80
N LEU A 11 -45.32 2.84 20.62
CA LEU A 11 -44.49 2.32 19.52
C LEU A 11 -43.69 3.42 18.79
N LEU A 12 -44.19 4.67 18.78
CA LEU A 12 -43.51 5.82 18.17
C LEU A 12 -42.38 6.38 19.06
N LEU A 13 -42.33 6.00 20.34
CA LEU A 13 -41.34 6.48 21.31
C LEU A 13 -40.05 5.64 21.34
N SER A 14 -39.96 4.58 20.54
CA SER A 14 -38.79 3.69 20.49
C SER A 14 -37.92 3.89 19.24
N LEU A 15 -37.86 5.11 18.69
CA LEU A 15 -36.87 5.42 17.65
C LEU A 15 -35.50 5.57 18.32
N PRO A 16 -34.54 4.66 18.11
CA PRO A 16 -33.19 4.89 18.59
C PRO A 16 -32.58 5.99 17.70
N ALA A 17 -32.16 7.09 18.32
CA ALA A 17 -31.31 8.06 17.64
C ALA A 17 -29.96 7.38 17.38
N VAL A 18 -29.77 6.88 16.16
CA VAL A 18 -28.49 6.36 15.70
C VAL A 18 -27.54 7.55 15.57
N LEU A 19 -26.72 7.76 16.58
CA LEU A 19 -25.56 8.64 16.50
C LEU A 19 -24.57 7.99 15.52
N VAL A 20 -24.56 8.50 14.28
CA VAL A 20 -23.51 8.19 13.32
C VAL A 20 -22.26 8.92 13.80
N LEU A 21 -21.35 8.19 14.47
CA LEU A 21 -20.00 8.67 14.67
C LEU A 21 -19.31 8.60 13.30
N ALA A 22 -19.13 9.77 12.67
CA ALA A 22 -18.20 9.88 11.56
C ALA A 22 -16.81 9.63 12.12
N ALA A 23 -16.19 8.50 11.74
CA ALA A 23 -14.77 8.32 11.93
C ALA A 23 -14.08 9.39 11.08
N ALA A 24 -13.51 10.41 11.72
CA ALA A 24 -12.48 11.20 11.08
C ALA A 24 -11.32 10.23 10.86
N ASP A 25 -10.95 9.99 9.60
CA ASP A 25 -9.62 9.46 9.29
C ASP A 25 -8.63 10.50 9.84
N ASP A 26 -8.13 10.27 11.05
CA ASP A 26 -6.97 10.97 11.59
C ASP A 26 -5.82 10.69 10.61
N LEU A 27 -5.55 11.65 9.71
CA LEU A 27 -4.30 11.64 8.98
C LEU A 27 -3.19 11.59 10.03
N PRO A 28 -2.30 10.57 10.01
CA PRO A 28 -1.32 10.39 11.06
C PRO A 28 -0.53 11.68 11.22
N ALA A 29 -0.44 12.15 12.47
CA ALA A 29 0.24 13.38 12.85
C ALA A 29 1.62 13.41 12.18
N HIS A 30 1.73 14.22 11.14
CA HIS A 30 2.88 14.15 10.25
C HIS A 30 4.10 14.73 10.98
N LEU A 31 5.18 13.96 11.09
CA LEU A 31 6.36 14.42 11.81
C LEU A 31 6.91 15.68 11.12
N PRO A 32 7.03 16.83 11.83
CA PRO A 32 7.48 18.06 11.22
C PRO A 32 8.83 17.88 10.52
N GLY A 33 8.90 18.29 9.24
CA GLY A 33 10.11 18.16 8.42
C GLY A 33 10.21 16.86 7.62
N CYS A 34 9.32 15.89 7.82
CA CYS A 34 9.22 14.71 6.97
C CYS A 34 8.28 14.98 5.79
N PRO A 35 8.60 14.53 4.56
CA PRO A 35 7.65 14.60 3.44
C PRO A 35 6.54 13.55 3.59
N SER A 36 5.28 13.92 3.32
CA SER A 36 4.10 13.02 3.35
C SER A 36 3.78 12.42 1.99
N THR A 37 4.44 12.91 0.94
CA THR A 37 4.19 12.50 -0.44
C THR A 37 5.51 12.41 -1.19
N CYS A 38 5.54 11.54 -2.18
CA CYS A 38 6.60 11.48 -3.18
C CYS A 38 5.93 11.39 -4.56
N GLY A 39 6.00 12.50 -5.30
CA GLY A 39 5.17 12.68 -6.49
C GLY A 39 3.68 12.56 -6.14
N ASN A 40 2.99 11.62 -6.78
CA ASN A 40 1.55 11.40 -6.59
C ASN A 40 1.21 10.32 -5.56
N VAL A 41 2.19 9.82 -4.81
CA VAL A 41 2.01 8.72 -3.85
C VAL A 41 2.08 9.28 -2.43
N ALA A 42 1.02 9.05 -1.65
CA ALA A 42 1.02 9.33 -0.21
C ALA A 42 1.88 8.31 0.53
N ILE A 43 2.75 8.81 1.41
CA ILE A 43 3.58 8.02 2.32
C ILE A 43 3.07 8.26 3.74
N PRO A 44 2.24 7.36 4.28
CA PRO A 44 1.67 7.54 5.61
C PRO A 44 2.77 7.45 6.66
N TYR A 45 2.80 8.46 7.54
CA TYR A 45 3.64 8.44 8.73
C TYR A 45 3.17 7.33 9.68
N ASP A 46 4.12 6.68 10.37
CA ASP A 46 3.93 5.47 11.18
C ASP A 46 3.31 4.28 10.41
N PRO A 47 4.11 3.34 9.83
CA PRO A 47 5.55 3.13 10.05
C PRO A 47 6.48 3.74 8.99
N PHE A 48 5.96 4.27 7.88
CA PHE A 48 6.75 4.68 6.72
C PHE A 48 7.29 6.11 6.85
N GLY A 49 8.32 6.41 6.07
CA GLY A 49 8.87 7.76 5.99
C GLY A 49 9.87 7.97 4.86
N ILE A 50 10.05 9.23 4.47
CA ILE A 50 11.03 9.67 3.48
C ILE A 50 12.10 10.50 4.21
N GLY A 51 13.35 10.10 4.05
CA GLY A 51 14.48 10.80 4.69
C GLY A 51 14.84 10.25 6.07
N ASP A 52 15.83 10.90 6.69
CA ASP A 52 16.42 10.43 7.94
C ASP A 52 15.46 10.65 9.11
N GLN A 53 15.35 9.64 9.98
CA GLN A 53 14.48 9.66 11.18
C GLN A 53 12.97 9.84 10.91
N CYS A 54 12.54 9.76 9.65
CA CYS A 54 11.12 9.90 9.28
C CYS A 54 10.36 8.57 9.32
N ALA A 55 11.04 7.43 9.33
CA ALA A 55 10.45 6.11 9.43
C ALA A 55 10.76 5.49 10.81
N ILE A 56 9.84 4.70 11.36
CA ILE A 56 10.01 4.05 12.67
C ILE A 56 11.22 3.10 12.72
N HIS A 57 11.57 2.52 11.57
CA HIS A 57 12.74 1.68 11.37
C HIS A 57 13.25 1.83 9.94
N SER A 58 14.55 1.64 9.72
CA SER A 58 15.19 1.75 8.37
C SER A 58 14.52 0.86 7.33
N GLY A 59 13.98 -0.29 7.77
CA GLY A 59 13.20 -1.20 6.95
C GLY A 59 11.95 -0.57 6.33
N PHE A 60 11.39 0.51 6.88
CA PHE A 60 10.22 1.24 6.35
C PHE A 60 10.58 2.52 5.59
N ASN A 61 11.87 2.81 5.43
CA ASN A 61 12.31 3.98 4.68
C ASN A 61 11.95 3.83 3.20
N ILE A 62 11.40 4.90 2.62
CA ILE A 62 11.06 5.03 1.21
C ILE A 62 11.99 6.07 0.58
N THR A 63 12.70 5.65 -0.46
CA THR A 63 13.56 6.55 -1.24
C THR A 63 12.70 7.31 -2.24
N CYS A 64 12.71 8.63 -2.19
CA CYS A 64 12.07 9.48 -3.20
C CYS A 64 13.13 9.95 -4.20
N ALA A 65 12.97 9.62 -5.48
CA ALA A 65 13.95 9.94 -6.52
C ALA A 65 13.31 10.58 -7.76
N PRO A 66 13.97 11.58 -8.37
CA PRO A 66 13.47 12.22 -9.59
C PRO A 66 13.71 11.33 -10.82
N VAL A 67 12.65 11.06 -11.57
CA VAL A 67 12.68 10.33 -12.85
C VAL A 67 11.99 11.17 -13.90
N ASN A 68 12.75 11.61 -14.92
CA ASN A 68 12.27 12.51 -15.98
C ASN A 68 11.58 13.77 -15.41
N GLY A 69 12.13 14.34 -14.34
CA GLY A 69 11.59 15.55 -13.69
C GLY A 69 10.38 15.31 -12.78
N THR A 70 9.97 14.05 -12.56
CA THR A 70 8.89 13.70 -11.63
C THR A 70 9.43 12.84 -10.49
N GLU A 71 9.18 13.24 -9.24
CA GLU A 71 9.52 12.46 -8.05
C GLU A 71 8.73 11.15 -8.01
N ARG A 72 9.42 10.04 -7.70
CA ARG A 72 8.82 8.71 -7.57
C ARG A 72 9.37 7.97 -6.36
N PRO A 73 8.52 7.29 -5.58
CA PRO A 73 8.99 6.54 -4.42
C PRO A 73 9.49 5.16 -4.83
N TYR A 74 10.52 4.70 -4.13
CA TYR A 74 11.20 3.44 -4.36
C TYR A 74 11.48 2.72 -3.05
N LYS A 75 11.50 1.39 -3.16
CA LYS A 75 12.02 0.52 -2.12
C LYS A 75 12.94 -0.51 -2.78
N GLY A 76 14.24 -0.37 -2.53
CA GLY A 76 15.26 -1.03 -3.34
C GLY A 76 15.20 -0.52 -4.79
N ALA A 77 15.23 -1.42 -5.76
CA ALA A 77 15.16 -1.09 -7.19
C ALA A 77 13.73 -0.88 -7.73
N PHE A 78 12.71 -0.99 -6.88
CA PHE A 78 11.31 -1.12 -7.32
C PHE A 78 10.47 0.09 -6.95
N GLU A 79 9.76 0.63 -7.94
CA GLU A 79 8.88 1.79 -7.78
C GLU A 79 7.68 1.40 -6.92
N VAL A 80 7.43 2.13 -5.84
CA VAL A 80 6.21 2.02 -5.03
C VAL A 80 5.12 2.87 -5.70
N THR A 81 3.94 2.30 -5.87
CA THR A 81 2.81 2.96 -6.56
C THR A 81 1.70 3.35 -5.61
N LYS A 82 1.60 2.64 -4.47
CA LYS A 82 0.62 2.88 -3.42
C LYS A 82 1.11 2.27 -2.12
N ILE A 83 0.77 2.91 -1.01
CA ILE A 83 0.88 2.36 0.34
C ILE A 83 -0.51 2.48 0.98
N SER A 84 -0.93 1.43 1.69
CA SER A 84 -2.15 1.42 2.49
C SER A 84 -1.79 0.90 3.88
N ALA A 85 -1.72 1.82 4.84
CA ALA A 85 -1.50 1.46 6.24
C ALA A 85 -2.66 0.60 6.79
N PRO A 86 -3.95 0.91 6.52
CA PRO A 86 -5.07 0.08 7.01
C PRO A 86 -5.03 -1.36 6.47
N ASP A 87 -4.62 -1.53 5.21
CA ASP A 87 -4.53 -2.86 4.60
C ASP A 87 -3.21 -3.58 4.90
N ALA A 88 -2.28 -2.93 5.60
CA ALA A 88 -0.90 -3.39 5.82
C ALA A 88 -0.22 -3.84 4.50
N LYS A 89 -0.39 -3.04 3.44
CA LYS A 89 0.06 -3.39 2.07
C LYS A 89 0.77 -2.24 1.38
N ALA A 90 1.73 -2.61 0.54
CA ALA A 90 2.39 -1.72 -0.42
C ALA A 90 2.33 -2.33 -1.82
N TRP A 91 2.15 -1.50 -2.83
CA TRP A 91 2.10 -1.92 -4.23
C TRP A 91 3.36 -1.45 -4.93
N MET A 92 4.05 -2.37 -5.60
CA MET A 92 5.29 -2.10 -6.30
C MET A 92 5.21 -2.51 -7.75
N LYS A 93 5.89 -1.76 -8.62
CA LYS A 93 6.21 -2.22 -9.96
C LYS A 93 7.52 -2.98 -9.91
N MET A 94 7.45 -4.25 -10.26
CA MET A 94 8.61 -5.10 -10.47
C MET A 94 8.73 -5.45 -11.94
N GLY A 95 9.96 -5.60 -12.43
CA GLY A 95 10.15 -6.21 -13.73
C GLY A 95 9.85 -7.72 -13.68
N ILE A 96 9.77 -8.33 -14.85
CA ILE A 96 9.51 -9.77 -14.99
C ILE A 96 10.85 -10.47 -15.18
N SER A 97 11.16 -11.45 -14.33
CA SER A 97 12.23 -12.40 -14.64
C SER A 97 11.81 -13.26 -15.82
N TRP A 98 12.68 -13.45 -16.79
CA TRP A 98 12.39 -14.21 -18.00
C TRP A 98 13.56 -15.10 -18.39
N ARG A 99 13.23 -16.15 -19.14
CA ARG A 99 14.18 -17.08 -19.71
C ARG A 99 13.66 -17.48 -21.07
N CYS A 100 14.46 -17.22 -22.10
CA CYS A 100 14.11 -17.44 -23.50
C CYS A 100 15.14 -18.39 -24.11
N TYR A 101 14.66 -19.33 -24.94
CA TYR A 101 15.53 -20.18 -25.74
C TYR A 101 15.78 -19.54 -27.11
N GLY A 102 16.99 -19.71 -27.64
CA GLY A 102 17.35 -19.27 -28.98
C GLY A 102 16.47 -19.94 -30.04
N GLN A 103 16.03 -19.18 -31.03
CA GLN A 103 15.13 -19.69 -32.08
C GLN A 103 15.79 -20.77 -32.94
N THR A 104 17.09 -20.65 -33.22
CA THR A 104 17.85 -21.56 -34.08
C THR A 104 18.60 -22.64 -33.30
N ASP A 105 18.95 -22.36 -32.05
CA ASP A 105 19.63 -23.31 -31.17
C ASP A 105 18.95 -23.30 -29.80
N THR A 106 18.13 -24.31 -29.55
CA THR A 106 17.41 -24.49 -28.28
C THR A 106 18.34 -24.87 -27.12
N ARG A 107 19.64 -25.11 -27.37
CA ARG A 107 20.66 -25.25 -26.31
C ARG A 107 21.17 -23.90 -25.83
N ASN A 108 21.00 -22.84 -26.62
CA ASN A 108 21.43 -21.51 -26.24
C ASN A 108 20.27 -20.78 -25.54
N MET A 109 20.44 -20.51 -24.25
CA MET A 109 19.41 -19.96 -23.38
C MET A 109 19.85 -18.60 -22.88
N THR A 110 18.98 -17.60 -23.02
CA THR A 110 19.19 -16.26 -22.46
C THR A 110 18.23 -16.08 -21.30
N GLU A 111 18.73 -15.57 -20.18
CA GLU A 111 17.91 -15.32 -19.00
C GLU A 111 18.17 -13.95 -18.41
N TYR A 112 17.14 -13.43 -17.76
CA TYR A 112 17.18 -12.22 -16.97
C TYR A 112 16.44 -12.49 -15.66
N SER A 113 17.16 -12.43 -14.55
CA SER A 113 16.62 -12.66 -13.22
C SER A 113 16.63 -11.37 -12.42
N LEU A 114 15.44 -10.94 -12.02
CA LEU A 114 15.26 -9.92 -11.01
C LEU A 114 15.12 -10.57 -9.66
N TRP A 115 15.84 -10.03 -8.68
CA TRP A 115 15.75 -10.46 -7.30
C TRP A 115 15.50 -9.24 -6.42
N GLN A 116 14.77 -9.46 -5.34
CA GLN A 116 14.68 -8.50 -4.26
C GLN A 116 14.79 -9.23 -2.94
N ASN A 117 15.66 -8.73 -2.08
CA ASN A 117 15.81 -9.28 -0.75
C ASN A 117 14.99 -8.45 0.24
N PHE A 118 13.97 -9.07 0.82
CA PHE A 118 13.19 -8.52 1.91
C PHE A 118 13.52 -9.18 3.26
N THR A 119 14.55 -10.03 3.32
CA THR A 119 15.06 -10.61 4.56
C THR A 119 15.45 -9.50 5.52
N ASN A 120 15.06 -9.62 6.79
CA ASN A 120 15.24 -8.59 7.82
C ASN A 120 14.52 -7.26 7.55
N THR A 121 13.56 -7.24 6.62
CA THR A 121 12.66 -6.11 6.41
C THR A 121 11.24 -6.50 6.82
N PRO A 122 10.38 -5.54 7.18
CA PRO A 122 8.98 -5.80 7.51
C PRO A 122 8.14 -5.97 6.23
N PHE A 123 8.67 -6.61 5.20
CA PHE A 123 7.97 -6.80 3.94
C PHE A 123 8.09 -8.25 3.49
N ARG A 124 7.02 -8.75 2.90
CA ARG A 124 6.96 -10.03 2.19
C ARG A 124 6.04 -9.91 0.99
N PHE A 125 6.17 -10.82 0.03
CA PHE A 125 5.21 -10.88 -1.06
C PHE A 125 3.81 -11.22 -0.53
N SER A 126 2.79 -10.50 -0.99
CA SER A 126 1.41 -10.87 -0.75
C SER A 126 1.15 -12.22 -1.40
N HIS A 127 0.34 -13.07 -0.76
CA HIS A 127 -0.02 -14.36 -1.30
C HIS A 127 -1.08 -14.24 -2.40
N ASP A 128 -2.05 -13.33 -2.22
CA ASP A 128 -3.28 -13.32 -3.02
C ASP A 128 -3.39 -12.13 -3.98
N ASP A 129 -2.58 -11.09 -3.78
CA ASP A 129 -2.80 -9.83 -4.49
C ASP A 129 -1.81 -9.56 -5.66
N ASN A 130 -0.83 -10.44 -5.88
CA ASN A 130 0.16 -10.27 -6.95
C ASN A 130 -0.53 -10.35 -8.33
N LYS A 131 -0.15 -9.45 -9.24
CA LYS A 131 -0.67 -9.45 -10.61
C LYS A 131 0.47 -9.54 -11.62
N PHE A 132 0.42 -10.56 -12.47
CA PHE A 132 1.33 -10.72 -13.60
C PHE A 132 0.71 -10.11 -14.86
N SER A 133 1.30 -9.02 -15.36
CA SER A 133 1.00 -8.42 -16.65
C SER A 133 2.32 -8.02 -17.32
N SER A 134 2.29 -7.43 -18.52
CA SER A 134 3.49 -6.91 -19.21
C SER A 134 4.32 -5.92 -18.38
N SER A 135 3.75 -5.39 -17.28
CA SER A 135 4.45 -4.73 -16.18
C SER A 135 4.04 -5.43 -14.88
N VAL A 136 4.88 -6.30 -14.31
CA VAL A 136 4.50 -7.06 -13.11
C VAL A 136 4.23 -6.09 -11.95
N ALA A 137 3.00 -6.11 -11.45
CA ALA A 137 2.59 -5.36 -10.28
C ALA A 137 2.60 -6.31 -9.09
N THR A 138 3.68 -6.25 -8.33
CA THR A 138 3.84 -7.07 -7.13
C THR A 138 3.32 -6.30 -5.94
N ARG A 139 2.60 -6.98 -5.05
CA ARG A 139 2.12 -6.36 -3.82
C ARG A 139 2.85 -6.99 -2.66
N LEU A 140 3.31 -6.14 -1.77
CA LEU A 140 3.93 -6.55 -0.53
C LEU A 140 2.89 -6.48 0.59
N ALA A 141 2.88 -7.53 1.40
CA ALA A 141 2.31 -7.48 2.74
C ALA A 141 3.42 -7.08 3.73
N ILE A 142 3.02 -6.39 4.79
CA ILE A 142 3.89 -6.04 5.91
C ILE A 142 3.89 -7.17 6.94
#